data_AF-A0A9D3MCA5-F1
#
_entry.id   AF-A0A9D3MCA5-F1
#
_cell.length_a   1.000
_cell.length_b   1.000
_cell.length_c   1.000
_cell.angle_alpha   90.00
_cell.angle_beta   90.00
_cell.angle_gamma   90.00
#
_symmetry.space_group_name_H-M   'P 1'
#
loop_
_entity.id
_entity.type
_entity.pdbx_description
1 polymer ?
#
loop_
_entity_poly.entity_id
_entity_poly.type
_entity_poly.pdbx_seq_one_letter_code
_entity_poly.pdbx_strand_id
1 'polypeptide(L)'
;MGNEQLVLLGYKEEQWMVLENITVRNMQNGLVSFELAENLQKLIVLRLASSVRPSHLISLVEEVEASVHSSRVTIVLHHRTDQPQQVVVALVPSKDLSWELSKLRKEGYRGPPDPSGDITMREGEQLLLSFRGNITSSGKTSGASVTETITFHNQRKNRLFLQLTEVDEFGNYSSPHYKGTAIFHRVTKGQLTSAGDTPIISPDGSPQNPVCKLSLTLPKKVRTVSRPVSAKVMSSEQSDPLSDELLQWLSEELTEEDAALLVLCLRVRRSSIQLVKLKVPDHLPQQVFHLLAVWRRSLPTSADKSGLLSRYLCKSGRPDLAKELLGQCSSPVND
;
A
#
# COMPACT_ATOMS: atom_id res chain seq x y z
N MET A 1 31.63 20.51 46.49
CA MET A 1 30.15 20.45 46.47
C MET A 1 29.71 21.54 45.51
N GLY A 2 29.07 21.19 44.39
CA GLY A 2 28.68 22.16 43.38
C GLY A 2 27.67 23.16 43.94
N ASN A 3 27.76 24.42 43.51
CA ASN A 3 26.82 25.49 43.86
C ASN A 3 25.44 25.18 43.25
N GLU A 4 24.67 24.31 43.89
CA GLU A 4 23.28 24.06 43.52
C GLU A 4 22.46 25.32 43.79
N GLN A 5 21.70 25.77 42.78
CA GLN A 5 20.87 26.95 42.84
C GLN A 5 19.40 26.57 42.64
N LEU A 6 18.52 27.08 43.50
CA LEU A 6 17.08 27.00 43.31
C LEU A 6 16.58 28.31 42.69
N VAL A 7 15.84 28.20 41.59
CA VAL A 7 15.25 29.35 40.89
C VAL A 7 13.75 29.14 40.79
N LEU A 8 12.96 30.15 41.16
CA LEU A 8 11.52 30.15 41.02
C LEU A 8 11.11 30.96 39.78
N LEU A 9 10.26 30.36 38.95
CA LEU A 9 9.59 31.05 37.86
C LEU A 9 8.08 31.09 38.13
N GLY A 10 7.46 32.21 37.78
CA GLY A 10 6.03 32.43 37.86
C GLY A 10 5.46 32.88 36.52
N TYR A 11 4.22 32.48 36.25
CA TYR A 11 3.46 32.99 35.11
C TYR A 11 2.67 34.23 35.52
N LYS A 12 3.01 35.38 34.96
CA LYS A 12 2.39 36.69 35.25
C LYS A 12 2.33 37.50 33.96
N GLU A 13 1.27 38.29 33.78
CA GLU A 13 1.10 39.15 32.60
C GLU A 13 1.23 38.38 31.27
N GLU A 14 0.63 37.19 31.21
CA GLU A 14 0.66 36.27 30.04
C GLU A 14 2.06 35.74 29.65
N GLN A 15 3.07 35.88 30.52
CA GLN A 15 4.44 35.43 30.25
C GLN A 15 5.09 34.73 31.45
N TRP A 16 6.06 33.86 31.18
CA TRP A 16 6.90 33.28 32.22
C TRP A 16 8.03 34.24 32.60
N MET A 17 8.23 34.45 33.90
CA MET A 17 9.27 35.33 34.42
C MET A 17 10.00 34.69 35.61
N VAL A 18 11.29 35.00 35.74
CA VAL A 18 12.10 34.62 36.91
C VAL A 18 11.78 35.56 38.06
N LEU A 19 11.49 35.00 39.23
CA LEU A 19 11.17 35.77 40.43
C LEU A 19 12.43 36.00 41.26
N GLU A 20 13.25 36.96 40.84
CA GLU A 20 14.58 37.22 41.43
C GLU A 20 14.52 37.63 42.91
N ASN A 21 13.43 38.28 43.32
CA ASN A 21 13.27 38.80 44.68
C ASN A 21 12.78 37.74 45.69
N ILE A 22 12.55 36.49 45.26
CA ILE A 22 11.99 35.44 46.10
C ILE A 22 13.06 34.40 46.41
N THR A 23 13.37 34.24 47.70
CA THR A 23 14.34 33.25 48.15
C THR A 23 13.68 31.89 48.30
N VAL A 24 14.13 30.91 47.51
CA VAL A 24 13.64 29.53 47.59
C VAL A 24 14.52 28.73 48.56
N ARG A 25 13.91 28.21 49.63
CA ARG A 25 14.58 27.38 50.65
C ARG A 25 14.42 25.91 50.31
N ASN A 26 15.52 25.16 50.31
CA ASN A 26 15.50 23.71 50.21
C ASN A 26 15.09 23.11 51.57
N MET A 27 14.09 22.24 51.58
CA MET A 27 13.61 21.54 52.78
C MET A 27 13.97 20.06 52.71
N GLN A 28 13.62 19.29 53.75
CA GLN A 28 13.84 17.84 53.77
C GLN A 28 12.90 17.13 52.79
N ASN A 29 13.26 15.92 52.38
CA ASN A 29 12.47 15.04 51.51
C ASN A 29 12.15 15.63 50.12
N GLY A 30 13.01 16.50 49.59
CA GLY A 30 12.83 17.09 48.27
C GLY A 30 11.78 18.20 48.19
N LEU A 31 11.27 18.65 49.33
CA LEU A 31 10.37 19.80 49.40
C LEU A 31 11.16 21.11 49.28
N VAL A 32 10.46 22.16 48.83
CA VAL A 32 10.98 23.53 48.78
C VAL A 32 9.96 24.48 49.40
N SER A 33 10.43 25.55 50.01
CA SER A 33 9.60 26.56 50.66
C SER A 33 9.99 27.95 50.17
N PHE A 34 8.99 28.77 49.87
CA PHE A 34 9.14 30.17 49.48
C PHE A 34 7.87 30.93 49.87
N GLU A 35 7.97 32.24 50.01
CA GLU A 35 6.85 33.11 50.35
C GLU A 35 6.53 34.00 49.15
N LEU A 36 5.24 34.08 48.80
CA LEU A 36 4.73 34.92 47.72
C LEU A 36 3.83 36.01 48.31
N ALA A 37 4.04 37.26 47.88
CA ALA A 37 3.16 38.38 48.22
C ALA A 37 1.91 38.42 47.33
N GLU A 38 2.00 37.87 46.12
CA GLU A 38 0.94 37.86 45.11
C GLU A 38 0.55 36.44 44.73
N ASN A 39 -0.71 36.26 44.33
CA ASN A 39 -1.20 34.98 43.82
C ASN A 39 -0.80 34.82 42.35
N LEU A 40 -0.08 33.73 42.05
CA LEU A 40 0.34 33.37 40.70
C LEU A 40 -0.41 32.12 40.24
N GLN A 41 -0.85 32.10 38.98
CA GLN A 41 -1.64 30.99 38.42
C GLN A 41 -0.80 29.72 38.20
N LYS A 42 0.46 29.91 37.77
CA LYS A 42 1.39 28.82 37.49
C LYS A 42 2.76 29.17 38.06
N LEU A 43 3.41 28.16 38.62
CA LEU A 43 4.70 28.28 39.30
C LEU A 43 5.52 27.04 38.97
N ILE A 44 6.83 27.21 38.83
CA ILE A 44 7.77 26.10 38.71
C ILE A 44 9.08 26.45 39.41
N VAL A 45 9.61 25.50 40.17
CA VAL A 45 10.92 25.62 40.82
C VAL A 45 11.90 24.72 40.08
N LEU A 46 13.01 25.31 39.63
CA LEU A 46 14.10 24.61 38.98
C LEU A 46 15.28 24.49 39.94
N ARG A 47 15.79 23.27 40.10
CA ARG A 47 17.06 23.00 40.78
C ARG A 47 18.15 22.87 39.73
N LEU A 48 19.11 23.79 39.76
CA LEU A 48 20.17 23.92 38.77
C LEU A 48 21.51 23.55 39.41
N ALA A 49 22.31 22.74 38.72
CA ALA A 49 23.68 22.42 39.17
C ALA A 49 24.69 23.55 38.87
N SER A 50 24.31 24.51 38.03
CA SER A 50 25.12 25.66 37.62
C SER A 50 24.22 26.86 37.29
N SER A 51 24.79 28.06 37.32
CA SER A 51 24.07 29.27 36.90
C SER A 51 23.68 29.18 35.42
N VAL A 52 22.43 29.55 35.11
CA VAL A 52 21.86 29.57 33.76
C VAL A 52 21.20 30.93 33.55
N ARG A 53 21.35 31.52 32.37
CA ARG A 53 20.73 32.81 32.04
C ARG A 53 19.19 32.72 32.15
N PRO A 54 18.51 33.74 32.71
CA PRO A 54 17.05 33.76 32.85
C PRO A 54 16.29 33.44 31.56
N SER A 55 16.75 33.96 30.42
CA SER A 55 16.09 33.72 29.12
C SER A 55 16.02 32.22 28.75
N HIS A 56 17.06 31.44 29.06
CA HIS A 56 17.04 30.00 28.79
C HIS A 56 16.12 29.25 29.75
N LEU A 57 15.99 29.71 31.00
CA LEU A 57 15.08 29.11 31.98
C LEU A 57 13.62 29.33 31.55
N ILE A 58 13.31 30.54 31.07
CA ILE A 58 11.99 30.86 30.53
C ILE A 58 11.67 29.97 29.33
N SER A 59 12.58 29.89 28.33
CA SER A 59 12.39 29.02 27.17
C SER A 59 12.24 27.55 27.54
N LEU A 60 13.00 27.05 28.52
CA LEU A 60 12.87 25.69 29.03
C LEU A 60 11.48 25.44 29.62
N VAL A 61 10.98 26.35 30.45
CA VAL A 61 9.65 26.19 31.08
C VAL A 61 8.54 26.26 30.04
N GLU A 62 8.64 27.15 29.06
CA GLU A 62 7.71 27.22 27.93
C GLU A 62 7.70 25.91 27.13
N GLU A 63 8.87 25.33 26.87
CA GLU A 63 8.99 24.05 26.17
C GLU A 63 8.44 22.89 27.01
N VAL A 64 8.72 22.86 28.32
CA VAL A 64 8.17 21.88 29.26
C VAL A 64 6.65 21.99 29.29
N GLU A 65 6.10 23.21 29.43
CA GLU A 65 4.67 23.45 29.42
C GLU A 65 4.05 22.99 28.09
N ALA A 66 4.64 23.38 26.95
CA ALA A 66 4.16 22.96 25.63
C ALA A 66 4.18 21.43 25.48
N SER A 67 5.22 20.78 26.01
CA SER A 67 5.39 19.33 25.98
C SER A 67 4.35 18.61 26.84
N VAL A 68 4.07 19.09 28.05
CA VAL A 68 3.08 18.51 28.98
C VAL A 68 1.67 18.50 28.39
N HIS A 69 1.32 19.51 27.59
CA HIS A 69 0.02 19.59 26.91
C HIS A 69 -0.08 18.73 25.64
N SER A 70 1.00 18.05 25.26
CA SER A 70 1.11 17.28 24.04
C SER A 70 1.42 15.82 24.31
N SER A 71 1.03 14.94 23.39
CA SER A 71 1.28 13.51 23.48
C SER A 71 1.77 13.01 22.13
N ARG A 72 2.76 12.12 22.15
CA ARG A 72 3.11 11.34 20.95
C ARG A 72 2.04 10.28 20.72
N VAL A 73 1.49 10.29 19.52
CA VAL A 73 0.37 9.47 19.11
C VAL A 73 0.73 8.77 17.81
N THR A 74 0.36 7.51 17.70
CA THR A 74 0.46 6.71 16.51
C THR A 74 -0.94 6.45 15.95
N ILE A 75 -1.09 6.55 14.64
CA ILE A 75 -2.32 6.22 13.93
C ILE A 75 -2.26 4.75 13.53
N VAL A 76 -3.25 3.97 13.97
CA VAL A 76 -3.40 2.56 13.61
C VAL A 76 -4.62 2.42 12.72
N LEU A 77 -4.47 1.77 11.56
CA LEU A 77 -5.58 1.41 10.69
C LEU A 77 -5.51 -0.08 10.39
N HIS A 78 -6.44 -0.86 10.91
CA HIS A 78 -6.45 -2.32 10.76
C HIS A 78 -7.79 -2.82 10.23
N HIS A 79 -7.72 -3.90 9.46
CA HIS A 79 -8.87 -4.59 8.92
C HIS A 79 -9.38 -5.65 9.89
N ARG A 80 -10.69 -5.87 9.90
CA ARG A 80 -11.29 -7.01 10.59
C ARG A 80 -10.97 -8.29 9.82
N THR A 81 -10.60 -9.35 10.54
CA THR A 81 -10.10 -10.60 9.93
C THR A 81 -11.20 -11.38 9.19
N ASP A 82 -12.43 -11.33 9.69
CA ASP A 82 -13.63 -11.95 9.10
C ASP A 82 -14.23 -11.11 7.97
N GLN A 83 -14.17 -9.77 8.07
CA GLN A 83 -14.70 -8.84 7.09
C GLN A 83 -13.68 -7.76 6.74
N PRO A 84 -12.88 -7.94 5.67
CA PRO A 84 -11.84 -6.98 5.28
C PRO A 84 -12.35 -5.57 4.95
N GLN A 85 -13.64 -5.41 4.68
CA GLN A 85 -14.27 -4.12 4.44
C GLN A 85 -14.44 -3.33 5.74
N GLN A 86 -14.60 -3.99 6.88
CA GLN A 86 -14.66 -3.32 8.18
C GLN A 86 -13.24 -3.00 8.64
N VAL A 87 -13.00 -1.72 8.94
CA VAL A 87 -11.72 -1.27 9.48
C VAL A 87 -11.92 -0.48 10.76
N VAL A 88 -10.90 -0.51 11.61
CA VAL A 88 -10.78 0.36 12.77
C VAL A 88 -9.62 1.32 12.54
N VAL A 89 -9.88 2.60 12.76
CA VAL A 89 -8.89 3.66 12.84
C VAL A 89 -8.77 4.06 14.30
N ALA A 90 -7.56 4.03 14.86
CA ALA A 90 -7.31 4.37 16.25
C ALA A 90 -6.18 5.38 16.40
N LEU A 91 -6.37 6.37 17.29
CA LEU A 91 -5.30 7.25 17.77
C LEU A 91 -4.80 6.70 19.10
N VAL A 92 -3.57 6.18 19.09
CA VAL A 92 -3.00 5.47 20.24
C VAL A 92 -1.80 6.24 20.75
N PRO A 93 -1.73 6.62 22.04
CA PRO A 93 -0.49 7.15 22.61
C PRO A 93 0.66 6.19 22.36
N SER A 94 1.80 6.67 21.85
CA SER A 94 2.89 5.81 21.37
C SER A 94 3.44 4.87 22.46
N LYS A 95 3.38 5.30 23.72
CA LYS A 95 3.74 4.49 24.90
C LYS A 95 2.85 3.25 25.09
N ASP A 96 1.61 3.28 24.61
CA ASP A 96 0.60 2.23 24.79
C ASP A 96 0.41 1.39 23.52
N LEU A 97 1.17 1.66 22.45
CA LEU A 97 1.01 1.06 21.14
C LEU A 97 1.08 -0.47 21.17
N SER A 98 2.08 -1.04 21.85
CA SER A 98 2.30 -2.49 21.91
C SER A 98 1.12 -3.22 22.55
N TRP A 99 0.58 -2.65 23.63
CA TRP A 99 -0.58 -3.16 24.34
C TRP A 99 -1.84 -3.07 23.46
N GLU A 100 -2.10 -1.91 22.85
CA GLU A 100 -3.30 -1.69 22.06
C GLU A 100 -3.30 -2.53 20.78
N LEU A 101 -2.16 -2.72 20.11
CA LEU A 101 -2.03 -3.65 18.98
C LEU A 101 -2.29 -5.11 19.39
N SER A 102 -1.87 -5.51 20.59
CA SER A 102 -2.13 -6.85 21.12
C SER A 102 -3.62 -7.04 21.40
N LYS A 103 -4.29 -6.02 21.90
CA LYS A 103 -5.72 -6.00 22.15
C LYS A 103 -6.54 -6.03 20.85
N LEU A 104 -6.20 -5.19 19.87
CA LEU A 104 -6.84 -5.21 18.54
C LEU A 104 -6.72 -6.58 17.88
N ARG A 105 -5.57 -7.24 17.99
CA ARG A 105 -5.38 -8.62 17.51
C ARG A 105 -6.31 -9.62 18.18
N LYS A 106 -6.57 -9.49 19.48
CA LYS A 106 -7.55 -10.31 20.20
C LYS A 106 -8.99 -10.02 19.79
N GLU A 107 -9.29 -8.77 19.45
CA GLU A 107 -10.58 -8.32 18.92
C GLU A 107 -10.78 -8.68 17.44
N GLY A 108 -9.81 -9.32 16.79
CA GLY A 108 -9.91 -9.76 15.39
C GLY A 108 -9.49 -8.71 14.35
N TYR A 109 -8.85 -7.61 14.76
CA TYR A 109 -8.32 -6.58 13.86
C TYR A 109 -6.82 -6.76 13.62
N ARG A 110 -6.41 -6.76 12.34
CA ARG A 110 -5.01 -6.92 11.92
C ARG A 110 -4.65 -6.04 10.73
N GLY A 111 -3.37 -5.67 10.64
CA GLY A 111 -2.76 -5.05 9.48
C GLY A 111 -2.34 -6.07 8.42
N PRO A 112 -1.88 -5.63 7.24
CA PRO A 112 -1.46 -4.27 6.89
C PRO A 112 -2.62 -3.25 6.75
N PRO A 113 -2.35 -1.93 6.76
CA PRO A 113 -1.02 -1.30 6.88
C PRO A 113 -0.42 -1.40 8.29
N ASP A 114 0.90 -1.18 8.36
CA ASP A 114 1.59 -0.94 9.63
C ASP A 114 1.13 0.41 10.24
N PRO A 115 1.23 0.56 11.58
CA PRO A 115 0.97 1.84 12.24
C PRO A 115 1.84 2.97 11.67
N SER A 116 1.34 4.21 11.75
CA SER A 116 2.09 5.38 11.30
C SER A 116 3.36 5.62 12.12
N GLY A 117 4.19 6.58 11.68
CA GLY A 117 5.14 7.22 12.58
C GLY A 117 4.43 8.02 13.69
N ASP A 118 5.21 8.43 14.70
CA ASP A 118 4.72 9.27 15.79
C ASP A 118 4.34 10.67 15.29
N ILE A 119 3.18 11.13 15.72
CA ILE A 119 2.70 12.49 15.52
C ILE A 119 2.39 13.12 16.88
N THR A 120 2.63 14.41 17.03
CA THR A 120 2.34 15.12 18.29
C THR A 120 0.92 15.66 18.27
N MET A 121 0.08 15.24 19.22
CA MET A 121 -1.30 15.73 19.36
C MET A 121 -1.57 16.31 20.74
N ARG A 122 -2.43 17.33 20.82
CA ARG A 122 -2.95 17.89 22.09
C ARG A 122 -4.36 17.39 22.37
N GLU A 123 -4.76 17.44 23.64
CA GLU A 123 -6.12 17.07 24.07
C GLU A 123 -7.17 17.85 23.26
N GLY A 124 -8.12 17.12 22.66
CA GLY A 124 -9.20 17.68 21.85
C GLY A 124 -8.84 18.03 20.40
N GLU A 125 -7.58 17.86 19.97
CA GLU A 125 -7.23 17.99 18.55
C GLU A 125 -7.88 16.90 17.70
N GLN A 126 -8.21 17.24 16.45
CA GLN A 126 -8.92 16.37 15.53
C GLN A 126 -8.10 16.11 14.27
N LEU A 127 -8.23 14.88 13.77
CA LEU A 127 -7.78 14.52 12.43
C LEU A 127 -8.98 14.26 11.53
N LEU A 128 -8.92 14.82 10.33
CA LEU A 128 -9.83 14.52 9.24
C LEU A 128 -9.25 13.39 8.39
N LEU A 129 -10.01 12.33 8.24
CA LEU A 129 -9.70 11.20 7.39
C LEU A 129 -10.39 11.35 6.04
N SER A 130 -9.60 11.25 4.98
CA SER A 130 -10.07 11.14 3.60
C SER A 130 -9.37 9.99 2.88
N PHE A 131 -9.99 9.51 1.81
CA PHE A 131 -9.47 8.40 1.02
C PHE A 131 -9.10 8.87 -0.39
N ARG A 132 -8.04 8.29 -0.96
CA ARG A 132 -7.65 8.46 -2.36
C ARG A 132 -7.36 7.12 -3.03
N GLY A 133 -7.50 7.09 -4.35
CA GLY A 133 -7.32 5.87 -5.15
C GLY A 133 -8.65 5.12 -5.29
N ASN A 134 -8.58 3.80 -5.36
CA ASN A 134 -9.74 2.96 -5.63
C ASN A 134 -10.43 2.42 -4.36
N ILE A 135 -10.27 3.11 -3.24
CA ILE A 135 -10.87 2.76 -1.95
C ILE A 135 -11.50 4.03 -1.38
N THR A 136 -12.72 3.92 -0.85
CA THR A 136 -13.44 4.97 -0.14
C THR A 136 -14.16 4.39 1.08
N SER A 137 -14.70 5.25 1.94
CA SER A 137 -15.61 4.84 3.02
C SER A 137 -17.06 4.92 2.55
N SER A 138 -17.85 3.88 2.81
CA SER A 138 -19.29 3.89 2.56
C SER A 138 -20.01 4.61 3.69
N GLY A 139 -19.99 5.94 3.68
CA GLY A 139 -20.87 6.78 4.48
C GLY A 139 -22.20 7.00 3.78
N LYS A 140 -23.30 7.05 4.54
CA LYS A 140 -24.66 7.32 4.05
C LYS A 140 -24.79 8.78 3.59
N THR A 141 -24.25 9.16 2.45
CA THR A 141 -24.64 10.42 1.79
C THR A 141 -24.31 10.39 0.31
N SER A 142 -25.37 10.50 -0.48
CA SER A 142 -25.37 10.66 -1.92
C SER A 142 -24.52 11.86 -2.34
N GLY A 143 -23.40 11.60 -3.04
CA GLY A 143 -22.77 12.54 -3.97
C GLY A 143 -21.57 13.35 -3.47
N ALA A 144 -21.23 13.34 -2.19
CA ALA A 144 -20.05 14.04 -1.65
C ALA A 144 -19.04 13.06 -1.04
N SER A 145 -17.74 13.37 -1.20
CA SER A 145 -16.65 12.66 -0.53
C SER A 145 -16.91 12.61 0.97
N VAL A 146 -17.24 11.44 1.51
CA VAL A 146 -17.47 11.22 2.94
C VAL A 146 -16.16 11.50 3.69
N THR A 147 -16.15 12.58 4.45
CA THR A 147 -15.04 12.99 5.31
C THR A 147 -15.38 12.65 6.74
N GLU A 148 -14.53 11.85 7.38
CA GLU A 148 -14.74 11.36 8.75
C GLU A 148 -13.73 12.04 9.69
N THR A 149 -14.13 12.36 10.91
CA THR A 149 -13.25 12.97 11.91
C THR A 149 -12.99 12.04 13.09
N ILE A 150 -11.78 12.11 13.64
CA ILE A 150 -11.40 11.43 14.88
C ILE A 150 -10.72 12.40 15.83
N THR A 151 -11.23 12.49 17.06
CA THR A 151 -10.71 13.38 18.11
C THR A 151 -9.77 12.62 19.03
N PHE A 152 -8.65 13.24 19.39
CA PHE A 152 -7.72 12.70 20.36
C PHE A 152 -8.10 13.11 21.79
N HIS A 153 -8.26 12.11 22.64
CA HIS A 153 -8.41 12.25 24.08
C HIS A 153 -7.43 11.31 24.78
N ASN A 154 -6.58 11.85 25.65
CA ASN A 154 -5.50 11.09 26.28
C ASN A 154 -6.02 10.02 27.27
N GLN A 155 -7.23 10.20 27.81
CA GLN A 155 -7.83 9.31 28.81
C GLN A 155 -9.00 8.48 28.27
N ARG A 156 -9.25 8.49 26.95
CA ARG A 156 -10.37 7.75 26.33
C ARG A 156 -9.89 6.90 25.17
N LYS A 157 -10.75 5.97 24.73
CA LYS A 157 -10.52 5.21 23.52
C LYS A 157 -10.84 6.08 22.30
N ASN A 158 -9.81 6.43 21.54
CA ASN A 158 -9.94 7.21 20.32
C ASN A 158 -10.03 6.25 19.14
N ARG A 159 -11.22 5.74 18.84
CA ARG A 159 -11.44 4.78 17.76
C ARG A 159 -12.60 5.20 16.87
N LEU A 160 -12.43 5.00 15.58
CA LEU A 160 -13.41 5.21 14.53
C LEU A 160 -13.54 3.92 13.73
N PHE A 161 -14.76 3.43 13.56
CA PHE A 161 -15.05 2.22 12.79
C PHE A 161 -15.66 2.60 11.45
N LEU A 162 -15.10 2.05 10.38
CA LEU A 162 -15.47 2.42 9.02
C LEU A 162 -15.74 1.17 8.19
N GLN A 163 -16.60 1.33 7.19
CA GLN A 163 -16.83 0.34 6.16
C GLN A 163 -16.21 0.86 4.87
N LEU A 164 -15.21 0.16 4.36
CA LEU A 164 -14.53 0.51 3.12
C LEU A 164 -15.16 -0.19 1.92
N THR A 165 -15.21 0.53 0.80
CA THR A 165 -15.69 0.03 -0.49
C THR A 165 -14.77 0.48 -1.61
N GLU A 166 -14.78 -0.27 -2.71
CA GLU A 166 -14.15 0.17 -3.95
C GLU A 166 -14.88 1.37 -4.57
N VAL A 167 -14.16 2.18 -5.33
CA VAL A 167 -14.73 3.28 -6.13
C VAL A 167 -15.10 2.77 -7.53
N ASP A 168 -14.20 1.99 -8.12
CA ASP A 168 -14.32 1.34 -9.43
C ASP A 168 -14.03 -0.16 -9.29
N GLU A 169 -15.04 -0.98 -9.54
CA GLU A 169 -14.94 -2.45 -9.51
C GLU A 169 -13.93 -3.02 -10.50
N PHE A 170 -13.65 -2.30 -11.60
CA PHE A 170 -12.69 -2.71 -12.63
C PHE A 170 -11.29 -2.14 -12.40
N GLY A 171 -11.15 -1.23 -11.44
CA GLY A 171 -9.89 -0.60 -11.08
C GLY A 171 -8.85 -1.60 -10.56
N ASN A 172 -7.57 -1.27 -10.73
CA ASN A 172 -6.45 -2.12 -10.34
C ASN A 172 -6.49 -3.54 -10.94
N TYR A 173 -6.88 -3.69 -12.22
CA TYR A 173 -7.09 -4.98 -12.90
C TYR A 173 -5.94 -5.99 -12.76
N SER A 174 -4.70 -5.51 -12.67
CA SER A 174 -3.49 -6.33 -12.54
C SER A 174 -3.21 -6.82 -11.12
N SER A 175 -4.08 -6.51 -10.15
CA SER A 175 -3.91 -6.88 -8.74
C SER A 175 -5.14 -7.62 -8.21
N PRO A 176 -4.95 -8.63 -7.33
CA PRO A 176 -6.05 -9.27 -6.60
C PRO A 176 -6.67 -8.35 -5.53
N HIS A 177 -6.11 -7.15 -5.33
CA HIS A 177 -6.60 -6.17 -4.37
C HIS A 177 -6.92 -4.84 -5.06
N TYR A 178 -7.98 -4.18 -4.59
CA TYR A 178 -8.13 -2.75 -4.78
C TYR A 178 -7.08 -2.02 -3.95
N LYS A 179 -6.53 -0.93 -4.50
CA LYS A 179 -5.46 -0.15 -3.85
C LYS A 179 -5.94 1.27 -3.62
N GLY A 180 -5.64 1.78 -2.43
CA GLY A 180 -5.97 3.15 -2.04
C GLY A 180 -5.02 3.68 -0.99
N THR A 181 -5.31 4.88 -0.48
CA THR A 181 -4.54 5.54 0.56
C THR A 181 -5.49 6.28 1.47
N ALA A 182 -5.39 6.03 2.78
CA ALA A 182 -5.99 6.87 3.82
C ALA A 182 -5.07 8.06 4.08
N ILE A 183 -5.64 9.26 4.10
CA ILE A 183 -4.92 10.52 4.31
C ILE A 183 -5.51 11.22 5.52
N PHE A 184 -4.65 11.60 6.44
CA PHE A 184 -5.01 12.27 7.68
C PHE A 184 -4.54 13.73 7.64
N HIS A 185 -5.45 14.66 7.83
CA HIS A 185 -5.16 16.09 7.92
C HIS A 185 -5.51 16.59 9.31
N ARG A 186 -4.66 17.45 9.89
CA ARG A 186 -5.02 18.16 11.12
C ARG A 186 -6.07 19.20 10.78
N VAL A 187 -7.13 19.26 11.57
CA VAL A 187 -8.19 20.25 11.42
C VAL A 187 -8.42 20.95 12.75
N THR A 188 -8.56 22.28 12.70
CA THR A 188 -9.01 23.05 13.86
C THR A 188 -10.53 23.15 13.86
N LYS A 189 -11.14 23.32 15.06
CA LYS A 189 -12.59 23.38 15.23
C LYS A 189 -13.28 24.45 14.36
N GLY A 190 -12.56 25.50 13.94
CA GLY A 190 -13.07 26.56 13.07
C GLY A 190 -12.97 26.28 11.56
N GLN A 191 -12.22 25.26 11.13
CA GLN A 191 -12.06 24.88 9.71
C GLN A 191 -13.14 23.89 9.23
N LEU A 192 -13.91 23.34 10.16
CA LEU A 192 -14.99 22.40 9.90
C LEU A 192 -16.29 23.20 9.80
N THR A 193 -16.76 23.49 8.60
CA THR A 193 -18.12 24.01 8.41
C THR A 193 -19.08 22.84 8.45
N SER A 194 -19.97 22.85 9.44
CA SER A 194 -21.07 21.89 9.51
C SER A 194 -22.11 22.25 8.46
N ALA A 195 -22.19 21.47 7.38
CA ALA A 195 -23.34 21.46 6.50
C ALA A 195 -24.14 20.18 6.80
N GLY A 196 -24.97 20.23 7.86
CA GLY A 196 -25.67 19.05 8.37
C GLY A 196 -24.76 18.10 9.16
N ASP A 197 -24.98 16.79 9.06
CA ASP A 197 -24.27 15.76 9.83
C ASP A 197 -22.82 15.47 9.36
N THR A 198 -22.35 16.13 8.30
CA THR A 198 -21.02 15.87 7.71
C THR A 198 -20.07 17.06 7.88
N PRO A 199 -18.84 16.83 8.39
CA PRO A 199 -17.82 17.87 8.47
C PRO A 199 -17.25 18.16 7.08
N ILE A 200 -17.53 19.34 6.53
CA ILE A 200 -16.96 19.81 5.25
C ILE A 200 -15.78 20.75 5.55
N ILE A 201 -14.64 20.52 4.89
CA ILE A 201 -13.53 21.49 4.88
C ILE A 201 -13.98 22.68 4.05
N SER A 202 -13.91 23.89 4.61
CA SER A 202 -14.23 25.11 3.88
C SER A 202 -13.41 25.23 2.58
N PRO A 203 -14.01 25.64 1.44
CA PRO A 203 -13.32 25.69 0.15
C PRO A 203 -12.15 26.70 0.11
N ASP A 204 -12.08 27.61 1.08
CA ASP A 204 -11.06 28.65 1.22
C ASP A 204 -9.85 28.20 2.08
N GLY A 205 -9.95 27.05 2.74
CA GLY A 205 -8.89 26.49 3.57
C GLY A 205 -8.40 25.18 2.96
N SER A 206 -7.46 25.25 2.01
CA SER A 206 -6.77 24.04 1.56
C SER A 206 -6.25 23.29 2.80
N PRO A 207 -6.59 22.01 3.00
CA PRO A 207 -6.03 21.28 4.13
C PRO A 207 -4.50 21.35 4.01
N GLN A 208 -3.86 21.82 5.09
CA GLN A 208 -2.40 21.84 5.20
C GLN A 208 -1.83 20.47 4.85
N ASN A 209 -0.53 20.41 4.54
CA ASN A 209 0.17 19.16 4.25
C ASN A 209 -0.31 18.01 5.14
N PRO A 210 -0.62 16.83 4.56
CA PRO A 210 -1.17 15.72 5.31
C PRO A 210 -0.21 15.29 6.40
N VAL A 211 -0.75 15.09 7.60
CA VAL A 211 0.00 14.68 8.78
C VAL A 211 0.48 13.24 8.63
N CYS A 212 -0.33 12.39 7.98
CA CYS A 212 0.00 11.00 7.73
C CYS A 212 -0.71 10.48 6.49
N LYS A 213 -0.06 9.53 5.79
CA LYS A 213 -0.63 8.75 4.69
C LYS A 213 -0.40 7.27 4.97
N LEU A 214 -1.45 6.47 4.92
CA LEU A 214 -1.39 5.01 5.09
C LEU A 214 -1.89 4.33 3.82
N SER A 215 -1.09 3.43 3.24
CA SER A 215 -1.48 2.66 2.06
C SER A 215 -2.48 1.57 2.43
N LEU A 216 -3.54 1.43 1.64
CA LEU A 216 -4.64 0.49 1.90
C LEU A 216 -4.79 -0.50 0.76
N THR A 217 -5.21 -1.71 1.13
CA THR A 217 -5.57 -2.77 0.20
C THR A 217 -6.87 -3.43 0.63
N LEU A 218 -7.81 -3.60 -0.30
CA LEU A 218 -9.01 -4.40 -0.09
C LEU A 218 -9.00 -5.60 -1.05
N PRO A 219 -9.24 -6.83 -0.57
CA PRO A 219 -9.33 -7.98 -1.44
C PRO A 219 -10.53 -7.85 -2.38
N LYS A 220 -10.30 -8.12 -3.66
CA LYS A 220 -11.39 -8.23 -4.63
C LYS A 220 -12.19 -9.48 -4.31
N LYS A 221 -13.52 -9.38 -4.41
CA LYS A 221 -14.35 -10.58 -4.40
C LYS A 221 -13.89 -11.45 -5.57
N VAL A 222 -13.57 -12.71 -5.30
CA VAL A 222 -13.35 -13.67 -6.38
C VAL A 222 -14.69 -13.77 -7.09
N ARG A 223 -14.83 -13.02 -8.20
CA ARG A 223 -15.88 -13.32 -9.15
C ARG A 223 -15.53 -14.73 -9.60
N THR A 224 -16.36 -15.70 -9.22
CA THR A 224 -16.52 -16.91 -10.00
C THR A 224 -17.04 -16.41 -11.34
N VAL A 225 -16.12 -15.91 -12.17
CA VAL A 225 -16.35 -15.86 -13.58
C VAL A 225 -16.42 -17.34 -13.89
N SER A 226 -17.65 -17.87 -13.87
CA SER A 226 -17.99 -18.96 -14.77
C SER A 226 -17.57 -18.39 -16.11
N ARG A 227 -16.31 -18.63 -16.49
CA ARG A 227 -15.92 -18.44 -17.87
C ARG A 227 -16.99 -19.26 -18.58
N PRO A 228 -17.89 -18.67 -19.38
CA PRO A 228 -18.54 -19.50 -20.37
C PRO A 228 -17.37 -20.22 -21.02
N VAL A 229 -17.42 -21.56 -21.01
CA VAL A 229 -16.45 -22.40 -21.70
C VAL A 229 -16.12 -21.66 -22.97
N SER A 230 -14.88 -21.13 -23.03
CA SER A 230 -14.43 -20.11 -23.97
C SER A 230 -15.16 -20.36 -25.26
N ALA A 231 -16.07 -19.44 -25.64
CA ALA A 231 -17.08 -19.62 -26.70
C ALA A 231 -16.59 -20.69 -27.64
N LYS A 232 -17.13 -21.92 -27.49
CA LYS A 232 -16.64 -23.13 -28.16
C LYS A 232 -16.42 -22.69 -29.59
N VAL A 233 -15.16 -22.44 -29.94
CA VAL A 233 -14.79 -21.98 -31.27
C VAL A 233 -15.38 -23.07 -32.11
N MET A 234 -16.40 -22.72 -32.90
CA MET A 234 -16.96 -23.65 -33.84
C MET A 234 -15.75 -24.15 -34.60
N SER A 235 -15.41 -25.41 -34.34
CA SER A 235 -14.43 -26.16 -35.08
C SER A 235 -15.03 -26.21 -36.47
N SER A 236 -14.73 -25.18 -37.26
CA SER A 236 -14.72 -25.33 -38.69
C SER A 236 -13.66 -26.40 -38.90
N GLU A 237 -14.13 -27.61 -39.22
CA GLU A 237 -13.33 -28.73 -39.71
C GLU A 237 -12.71 -28.35 -41.06
N GLN A 238 -11.95 -27.26 -41.09
CA GLN A 238 -10.94 -27.04 -42.08
C GLN A 238 -9.71 -27.74 -41.52
N SER A 239 -9.47 -28.95 -42.00
CA SER A 239 -8.25 -29.71 -41.75
C SER A 239 -7.05 -28.77 -41.92
N ASP A 240 -6.40 -28.44 -40.79
CA ASP A 240 -5.20 -27.59 -40.80
C ASP A 240 -4.12 -28.42 -41.49
N PRO A 241 -3.57 -28.00 -42.65
CA PRO A 241 -2.67 -28.82 -43.46
C PRO A 241 -1.36 -29.19 -42.74
N LEU A 242 -1.04 -28.55 -41.62
CA LEU A 242 0.04 -28.93 -40.70
C LEU A 242 -0.53 -29.63 -39.45
N SER A 243 -0.78 -30.93 -39.57
CA SER A 243 -1.21 -31.78 -38.45
C SER A 243 -0.12 -31.89 -37.36
N ASP A 244 -0.52 -32.34 -36.17
CA ASP A 244 0.44 -32.60 -35.08
C ASP A 244 1.40 -33.74 -35.44
N GLU A 245 0.96 -34.71 -36.23
CA GLU A 245 1.77 -35.83 -36.73
C GLU A 245 2.90 -35.32 -37.64
N LEU A 246 2.62 -34.37 -38.53
CA LEU A 246 3.64 -33.76 -39.41
C LEU A 246 4.67 -32.96 -38.63
N LEU A 247 4.24 -32.23 -37.58
CA LEU A 247 5.16 -31.50 -36.73
C LEU A 247 6.02 -32.44 -35.87
N GLN A 248 5.46 -33.57 -35.45
CA GLN A 248 6.18 -34.60 -34.70
C GLN A 248 7.24 -35.25 -35.58
N TRP A 249 6.88 -35.68 -36.79
CA TRP A 249 7.83 -36.17 -37.79
C TRP A 249 8.95 -35.17 -38.05
N LEU A 250 8.60 -33.90 -38.34
CA LEU A 250 9.60 -32.86 -38.60
C LEU A 250 10.54 -32.65 -37.40
N SER A 251 10.03 -32.80 -36.18
CA SER A 251 10.83 -32.65 -34.97
C SER A 251 11.85 -33.77 -34.77
N GLU A 252 11.59 -34.96 -35.32
CA GLU A 252 12.47 -36.12 -35.27
C GLU A 252 13.57 -36.05 -36.34
N GLU A 253 13.29 -35.42 -37.48
CA GLU A 253 14.21 -35.28 -38.62
C GLU A 253 15.22 -34.11 -38.50
N LEU A 254 15.03 -33.23 -37.50
CA LEU A 254 15.88 -32.06 -37.30
C LEU A 254 17.02 -32.36 -36.32
N THR A 255 18.25 -32.13 -36.79
CA THR A 255 19.44 -32.13 -35.92
C THR A 255 19.43 -30.90 -35.00
N GLU A 256 20.27 -30.89 -33.96
CA GLU A 256 20.35 -29.75 -33.02
C GLU A 256 20.71 -28.43 -33.72
N GLU A 257 21.62 -28.49 -34.68
CA GLU A 257 22.07 -27.34 -35.46
C GLU A 257 20.95 -26.83 -36.39
N ASP A 258 20.28 -27.74 -37.11
CA ASP A 258 19.15 -27.39 -37.98
C ASP A 258 17.99 -26.78 -37.19
N ALA A 259 17.68 -27.37 -36.03
CA ALA A 259 16.63 -26.91 -35.14
C ALA A 259 16.93 -25.51 -34.60
N ALA A 260 18.17 -25.22 -34.21
CA ALA A 260 18.57 -23.91 -33.74
C ALA A 260 18.41 -22.84 -34.84
N LEU A 261 18.84 -23.14 -36.07
CA LEU A 261 18.70 -22.25 -37.23
C LEU A 261 17.22 -22.03 -37.60
N LEU A 262 16.42 -23.08 -37.54
CA LEU A 262 14.98 -23.01 -37.80
C LEU A 262 14.28 -22.14 -36.76
N VAL A 263 14.55 -22.33 -35.46
CA VAL A 263 13.96 -21.53 -34.37
C VAL A 263 14.30 -20.05 -34.50
N LEU A 264 15.53 -19.71 -34.92
CA LEU A 264 15.92 -18.33 -35.24
C LEU A 264 15.08 -17.75 -36.39
N CYS A 265 14.79 -18.56 -37.41
CA CYS A 265 13.95 -18.16 -38.55
C CYS A 265 12.47 -17.99 -38.19
N LEU A 266 11.94 -18.84 -37.30
CA LEU A 266 10.53 -18.85 -36.87
C LEU A 266 10.15 -17.65 -35.99
N ARG A 267 11.12 -16.82 -35.56
CA ARG A 267 10.91 -15.63 -34.70
C ARG A 267 10.09 -15.92 -33.43
N VAL A 268 10.25 -17.11 -32.86
CA VAL A 268 9.62 -17.47 -31.59
C VAL A 268 10.21 -16.59 -30.48
N ARG A 269 9.35 -16.07 -29.58
CA ARG A 269 9.80 -15.21 -28.47
C ARG A 269 10.79 -15.96 -27.57
N ARG A 270 11.86 -15.27 -27.15
CA ARG A 270 12.90 -15.81 -26.27
C ARG A 270 12.34 -16.43 -24.98
N SER A 271 11.28 -15.83 -24.41
CA SER A 271 10.60 -16.37 -23.22
C SER A 271 9.94 -17.73 -23.48
N SER A 272 9.33 -17.92 -24.65
CA SER A 272 8.74 -19.22 -25.05
C SER A 272 9.82 -20.27 -25.24
N ILE A 273 10.96 -19.91 -25.81
CA ILE A 273 12.11 -20.81 -25.98
C ILE A 273 12.63 -21.29 -24.62
N GLN A 274 12.86 -20.37 -23.69
CA GLN A 274 13.32 -20.72 -22.33
C GLN A 274 12.32 -21.59 -21.58
N LEU A 275 11.02 -21.30 -21.71
CA LEU A 275 9.97 -22.06 -21.06
C LEU A 275 9.90 -23.50 -21.58
N VAL A 276 10.03 -23.72 -22.90
CA VAL A 276 10.07 -25.06 -23.48
C VAL A 276 11.30 -25.83 -22.99
N LYS A 277 12.48 -25.19 -22.97
CA LYS A 277 13.71 -25.80 -22.43
C LYS A 277 13.59 -26.21 -20.96
N LEU A 278 12.86 -25.45 -20.15
CA LEU A 278 12.59 -25.78 -18.75
C LEU A 278 11.58 -26.92 -18.59
N LYS A 279 10.59 -27.02 -19.49
CA LYS A 279 9.55 -28.06 -19.42
C LYS A 279 10.04 -29.43 -19.86
N VAL A 280 10.92 -29.45 -20.85
CA VAL A 280 11.45 -30.68 -21.45
C VAL A 280 12.97 -30.57 -21.48
N PRO A 281 13.65 -30.75 -20.33
CA PRO A 281 15.10 -30.82 -20.34
C PRO A 281 15.56 -32.05 -21.13
N ASP A 282 16.62 -31.91 -21.91
CA ASP A 282 17.39 -33.00 -22.53
C ASP A 282 16.69 -33.87 -23.60
N HIS A 283 15.49 -33.51 -24.08
CA HIS A 283 14.83 -34.20 -25.20
C HIS A 283 14.57 -33.27 -26.39
N LEU A 284 15.53 -33.21 -27.32
CA LEU A 284 15.52 -32.26 -28.45
C LEU A 284 14.28 -32.35 -29.36
N PRO A 285 13.86 -33.52 -29.89
CA PRO A 285 12.69 -33.59 -30.78
C PRO A 285 11.43 -33.01 -30.14
N GLN A 286 11.16 -33.41 -28.91
CA GLN A 286 10.03 -32.89 -28.13
C GLN A 286 10.12 -31.38 -27.84
N GLN A 287 11.32 -30.82 -27.63
CA GLN A 287 11.49 -29.37 -27.56
C GLN A 287 11.16 -28.68 -28.89
N VAL A 288 11.64 -29.23 -30.02
CA VAL A 288 11.40 -28.70 -31.37
C VAL A 288 9.91 -28.76 -31.71
N PHE A 289 9.25 -29.89 -31.44
CA PHE A 289 7.81 -30.05 -31.60
C PHE A 289 7.03 -28.97 -30.84
N HIS A 290 7.36 -28.75 -29.56
CA HIS A 290 6.70 -27.72 -28.77
C HIS A 290 6.92 -26.31 -29.32
N LEU A 291 8.11 -26.00 -29.84
CA LEU A 291 8.40 -24.71 -30.46
C LEU A 291 7.64 -24.52 -31.77
N LEU A 292 7.56 -25.55 -32.61
CA LEU A 292 6.77 -25.56 -33.84
C LEU A 292 5.27 -25.39 -33.54
N ALA A 293 4.76 -26.08 -32.52
CA ALA A 293 3.37 -25.95 -32.10
C ALA A 293 3.03 -24.56 -31.51
N VAL A 294 3.98 -23.93 -30.82
CA VAL A 294 3.84 -22.53 -30.33
C VAL A 294 3.86 -21.55 -31.50
N TRP A 295 4.77 -21.75 -32.46
CA TRP A 295 4.83 -20.95 -33.67
C TRP A 295 3.54 -21.06 -34.50
N ARG A 296 3.06 -22.28 -34.76
CA ARG A 296 1.79 -22.53 -35.49
C ARG A 296 0.62 -21.81 -34.84
N ARG A 297 0.52 -21.84 -33.51
CA ARG A 297 -0.51 -21.15 -32.72
C ARG A 297 -0.39 -19.63 -32.70
N SER A 298 0.79 -19.09 -33.02
CA SER A 298 1.02 -17.65 -33.07
C SER A 298 0.61 -17.00 -34.39
N LEU A 299 0.32 -17.82 -35.42
CA LEU A 299 -0.08 -17.35 -36.74
C LEU A 299 -1.61 -17.25 -36.88
N PRO A 300 -2.12 -16.30 -37.70
CA PRO A 300 -3.53 -16.26 -38.06
C PRO A 300 -3.99 -17.54 -38.78
N THR A 301 -5.27 -17.92 -38.64
CA THR A 301 -5.84 -19.11 -39.29
C THR A 301 -5.80 -19.05 -40.82
N SER A 302 -5.82 -17.84 -41.41
CA SER A 302 -5.74 -17.61 -42.85
C SER A 302 -4.32 -17.64 -43.43
N ALA A 303 -3.29 -17.80 -42.59
CA ALA A 303 -1.91 -17.85 -43.06
C ALA A 303 -1.60 -19.20 -43.73
N ASP A 304 -0.86 -19.18 -44.83
CA ASP A 304 -0.28 -20.38 -45.44
C ASP A 304 0.85 -20.92 -44.55
N LYS A 305 0.48 -21.67 -43.51
CA LYS A 305 1.43 -22.15 -42.51
C LYS A 305 2.42 -23.14 -43.10
N SER A 306 2.00 -24.02 -44.02
CA SER A 306 2.88 -25.01 -44.67
C SER A 306 3.88 -24.34 -45.61
N GLY A 307 3.45 -23.36 -46.42
CA GLY A 307 4.34 -22.57 -47.27
C GLY A 307 5.33 -21.72 -46.46
N LEU A 308 4.89 -21.14 -45.33
CA LEU A 308 5.78 -20.41 -44.43
C LEU A 308 6.84 -21.33 -43.79
N LEU A 309 6.43 -22.49 -43.27
CA LEU A 309 7.35 -23.44 -42.65
C LEU A 309 8.36 -23.99 -43.66
N SER A 310 7.90 -24.35 -44.87
CA SER A 310 8.76 -24.77 -45.98
C SER A 310 9.80 -23.69 -46.33
N ARG A 311 9.37 -22.42 -46.40
CA ARG A 311 10.29 -21.30 -46.62
C ARG A 311 11.34 -21.15 -45.51
N TYR A 312 10.95 -21.39 -44.25
CA TYR A 312 11.89 -21.32 -43.13
C TYR A 312 12.85 -22.51 -43.11
N LEU A 313 12.39 -23.72 -43.48
CA LEU A 313 13.24 -24.91 -43.64
C LEU A 313 14.29 -24.71 -44.75
N CYS A 314 13.89 -24.12 -45.88
CA CYS A 314 14.85 -23.73 -46.93
C CYS A 314 15.91 -22.73 -46.42
N LYS A 315 15.52 -21.81 -45.53
CA LYS A 315 16.44 -20.82 -44.94
C LYS A 315 17.35 -21.41 -43.86
N SER A 316 16.90 -22.44 -43.16
CA SER A 316 17.70 -23.15 -42.15
C SER A 316 18.61 -24.22 -42.76
N GLY A 317 18.66 -24.35 -44.10
CA GLY A 317 19.55 -25.28 -44.79
C GLY A 317 18.95 -26.67 -45.08
N ARG A 318 17.65 -26.87 -44.86
CA ARG A 318 16.94 -28.13 -45.08
C ARG A 318 15.87 -28.06 -46.19
N PRO A 319 16.27 -27.82 -47.46
CA PRO A 319 15.34 -27.79 -48.59
C PRO A 319 14.78 -29.17 -48.96
N ASP A 320 15.43 -30.25 -48.49
CA ASP A 320 14.96 -31.63 -48.53
C ASP A 320 13.65 -31.78 -47.74
N LEU A 321 13.66 -31.43 -46.45
CA LEU A 321 12.47 -31.49 -45.59
C LEU A 321 11.38 -30.51 -46.04
N ALA A 322 11.77 -29.37 -46.60
CA ALA A 322 10.82 -28.38 -47.13
C ALA A 322 9.98 -28.92 -48.31
N LYS A 323 10.56 -29.77 -49.16
CA LYS A 323 9.87 -30.42 -50.27
C LYS A 323 8.97 -31.55 -49.79
N GLU A 324 9.48 -32.35 -48.86
CA GLU A 324 8.75 -33.47 -48.28
C GLU A 324 7.54 -33.01 -47.46
N LEU A 325 7.69 -31.94 -46.67
CA LEU A 325 6.59 -31.28 -45.94
C LEU A 325 5.46 -30.87 -46.89
N LEU A 326 5.79 -30.21 -48.02
CA LEU A 326 4.78 -29.80 -49.00
C LEU A 326 4.11 -30.99 -49.70
N GLY A 327 4.85 -32.07 -49.94
CA GLY A 327 4.32 -33.32 -50.49
C GLY A 327 3.32 -34.01 -49.54
N GLN A 328 3.66 -34.07 -48.25
CA GLN A 328 2.79 -34.66 -47.23
C GLN A 328 1.57 -33.77 -46.92
N CYS A 329 1.70 -32.44 -46.99
CA CYS A 329 0.56 -31.52 -46.90
C CYS A 329 -0.37 -31.56 -48.13
N SER A 330 0.11 -32.06 -49.28
CA SER A 330 -0.65 -32.10 -50.55
C SER A 330 -1.24 -33.48 -50.86
N SER A 331 -0.96 -34.49 -50.03
CA SER A 331 -1.48 -35.85 -50.20
C SER A 331 -2.88 -35.94 -49.58
N PRO A 332 -3.96 -36.18 -50.36
CA PRO A 332 -5.23 -36.56 -49.75
C PRO A 332 -5.04 -37.92 -49.10
N VAL A 333 -5.42 -38.02 -47.82
CA VAL A 333 -5.60 -39.30 -47.14
C VAL A 333 -6.64 -40.08 -47.94
N ASN A 334 -6.18 -41.05 -48.74
CA ASN A 334 -7.06 -42.10 -49.26
C ASN A 334 -7.28 -43.08 -48.10
N ASP A 335 -8.54 -43.23 -47.70
CA ASP A 335 -9.01 -44.29 -46.80
C ASP A 335 -8.69 -45.70 -47.34
#